data_AF-A0A2E5BPV9-F1
#
_entry.id   AF-A0A2E5BPV9-F1
#
_cell.length_a   1.000
_cell.length_b   1.000
_cell.length_c   1.000
_cell.angle_alpha   90.00
_cell.angle_beta   90.00
_cell.angle_gamma   90.00
#
_symmetry.space_group_name_H-M   'P 1'
#
loop_
_entity.id
_entity.type
_entity.pdbx_description
1 polymer ?
#
loop_
_entity_poly.entity_id
_entity_poly.type
_entity_poly.pdbx_seq_one_letter_code
_entity_poly.pdbx_strand_id
1 'polypeptide(L)' 'MRTLISGVALIAIAVGGVFYGTYQTLDPCRALAQEMADDTLGGIAERPMRMITSQYSTNECVEGLWERWTDFSS' A
#
# COMPACT_ATOMS: atom_id res chain seq x y z
N MET A 1 10.55 -20.29 20.98
CA MET A 1 10.50 -20.32 19.49
C MET A 1 9.08 -20.48 18.95
N ARG A 2 8.32 -21.53 19.34
CA ARG A 2 6.94 -21.74 18.86
C ARG A 2 5.98 -20.58 19.17
N THR A 3 6.12 -19.95 20.34
CA THR A 3 5.35 -18.74 20.72
C THR A 3 5.74 -17.50 19.92
N LEU A 4 7.02 -17.34 19.57
CA LEU A 4 7.50 -16.22 18.76
C LEU A 4 6.98 -16.32 17.32
N ILE A 5 7.03 -17.52 16.72
CA ILE A 5 6.50 -17.76 15.37
C ILE A 5 5.00 -17.50 15.33
N SER A 6 4.26 -17.97 16.34
CA SER A 6 2.82 -17.71 16.45
C SER A 6 2.52 -16.23 16.61
N GLY A 7 3.34 -15.51 17.38
CA GLY A 7 3.19 -14.06 17.55
C GLY A 7 3.42 -13.29 16.24
N VAL A 8 4.51 -13.59 15.52
CA VAL A 8 4.82 -12.93 14.24
C VAL A 8 3.74 -13.22 13.19
N ALA A 9 3.22 -14.45 13.14
CA ALA A 9 2.13 -14.80 12.24
C ALA A 9 0.86 -13.97 12.49
N LEU A 10 0.48 -13.77 13.76
CA LEU A 10 -0.68 -12.94 14.11
C LEU A 10 -0.47 -11.47 13.72
N ILE A 11 0.74 -10.94 13.90
CA ILE A 11 1.08 -9.57 13.49
C ILE A 11 0.98 -9.44 11.97
N ALA A 12 1.55 -10.37 11.21
CA ALA A 12 1.48 -10.34 9.75
C ALA A 12 0.03 -10.39 9.24
N ILE A 13 -0.82 -11.21 9.85
CA ILE A 13 -2.26 -11.28 9.53
C ILE A 13 -2.95 -9.95 9.88
N ALA A 14 -2.66 -9.37 11.04
CA ALA A 14 -3.24 -8.10 11.44
C ALA A 14 -2.86 -6.96 10.48
N VAL A 15 -1.58 -6.85 10.12
CA VAL A 15 -1.09 -5.84 9.17
C VAL A 15 -1.72 -6.03 7.78
N GLY A 16 -1.74 -7.26 7.27
CA GLY A 16 -2.39 -7.57 5.99
C GLY A 16 -3.89 -7.30 6.01
N GLY A 17 -4.57 -7.57 7.13
CA GLY A 17 -5.98 -7.30 7.33
C GLY A 17 -6.31 -5.80 7.34
N VAL A 18 -5.49 -4.98 8.02
CA VAL A 18 -5.61 -3.53 8.01
C VAL A 18 -5.41 -2.99 6.60
N PHE A 19 -4.35 -3.43 5.91
CA PHE A 19 -4.06 -3.01 4.54
C PHE A 19 -5.19 -3.35 3.57
N TYR A 20 -5.73 -4.58 3.65
CA TYR A 20 -6.87 -4.97 2.83
C TYR A 20 -8.13 -4.15 3.16
N GLY A 21 -8.34 -3.81 4.43
CA GLY A 21 -9.46 -2.98 4.87
C GLY A 21 -9.42 -1.55 4.33
N THR A 22 -8.23 -0.96 4.17
CA THR A 22 -8.07 0.41 3.67
C THR A 22 -8.15 0.49 2.15
N TYR A 23 -7.45 -0.38 1.43
CA TYR A 23 -7.33 -0.29 -0.03
C TYR A 23 -8.25 -1.25 -0.80
N GLN A 24 -8.91 -2.19 -0.11
CA GLN A 24 -9.72 -3.26 -0.72
C GLN A 24 -8.94 -4.09 -1.76
N THR A 25 -7.61 -4.13 -1.64
CA THR A 25 -6.68 -4.82 -2.53
C THR A 25 -5.45 -5.27 -1.74
N LEU A 26 -4.81 -6.35 -2.19
CA LEU A 26 -3.50 -6.79 -1.70
C LEU A 26 -2.37 -6.44 -2.68
N ASP A 27 -2.71 -5.81 -3.81
CA ASP A 27 -1.76 -5.34 -4.81
C ASP A 27 -1.21 -3.95 -4.42
N PRO A 28 0.10 -3.83 -4.12
CA PRO A 28 0.70 -2.57 -3.70
C PRO A 28 0.66 -1.51 -4.81
N CYS A 29 0.70 -1.89 -6.10
CA CYS A 29 0.65 -0.93 -7.19
C CYS A 29 -0.73 -0.29 -7.32
N ARG A 30 -1.79 -1.06 -7.04
CA ARG A 30 -3.15 -0.52 -7.01
C ARG A 30 -3.38 0.40 -5.81
N ALA A 31 -2.86 0.01 -4.64
CA ALA A 31 -2.92 0.85 -3.45
C ALA A 31 -2.14 2.17 -3.65
N LEU A 32 -0.97 2.10 -4.29
CA LEU A 32 -0.16 3.29 -4.60
C LEU A 32 -0.91 4.23 -5.54
N ALA A 33 -1.51 3.69 -6.60
CA ALA A 33 -2.28 4.51 -7.53
C ALA A 33 -3.46 5.23 -6.85
N GLN A 34 -4.07 4.61 -5.84
CA GLN A 34 -5.13 5.22 -5.04
C GLN A 34 -4.61 6.37 -4.18
N GLU A 35 -3.48 6.19 -3.48
CA GLU A 35 -2.82 7.25 -2.70
C GLU A 35 -2.40 8.43 -3.59
N MET A 36 -1.73 8.17 -4.71
CA MET A 36 -1.34 9.23 -5.66
C MET A 36 -2.55 10.00 -6.22
N ALA A 37 -3.67 9.31 -6.41
CA ALA A 37 -4.90 9.94 -6.89
C ALA A 37 -5.52 10.83 -5.82
N ASP A 38 -5.51 10.38 -4.56
CA ASP A 38 -5.99 11.15 -3.41
C ASP A 38 -5.19 12.44 -3.23
N ASP A 39 -3.86 12.38 -3.39
CA ASP A 39 -2.95 13.53 -3.33
C ASP A 39 -3.24 14.61 -4.39
N THR A 40 -3.88 14.25 -5.53
CA THR A 40 -4.00 15.14 -6.70
C THR A 40 -5.40 15.74 -6.88
N LEU A 41 -6.38 14.92 -7.27
CA LEU A 41 -7.76 15.36 -7.60
C LEU A 41 -8.81 14.35 -7.08
N GLY A 42 -8.45 13.51 -6.11
CA GLY A 42 -9.27 12.39 -5.63
C GLY A 42 -9.48 11.29 -6.69
N GLY A 43 -10.53 10.49 -6.51
CA GLY A 43 -10.77 9.26 -7.30
C GLY A 43 -10.86 9.41 -8.84
N ILE A 44 -10.98 10.63 -9.37
CA ILE A 44 -10.92 10.89 -10.83
C ILE A 44 -9.53 10.57 -11.38
N ALA A 45 -8.48 10.75 -10.58
CA ALA A 45 -7.10 10.49 -10.95
C ALA A 45 -6.69 9.01 -10.80
N GLU A 46 -7.52 8.13 -10.22
CA GLU A 46 -7.12 6.73 -9.98
C GLU A 46 -6.76 6.00 -11.29
N ARG A 47 -7.53 6.22 -12.36
CA ARG A 47 -7.29 5.57 -13.66
C ARG A 47 -5.95 5.97 -14.29
N PRO A 48 -5.62 7.28 -14.44
CA PRO A 48 -4.30 7.65 -14.95
C PRO A 48 -3.18 7.24 -14.00
N MET A 49 -3.38 7.30 -12.68
CA MET A 49 -2.38 6.85 -11.72
C MET A 49 -2.11 5.34 -11.82
N ARG A 50 -3.13 4.51 -12.06
CA ARG A 50 -2.96 3.07 -12.31
C ARG A 50 -2.19 2.79 -13.59
N MET A 51 -2.30 3.65 -14.60
CA MET A 51 -1.49 3.54 -15.81
C MET A 51 -0.01 3.85 -15.50
N ILE A 52 0.26 4.84 -14.67
CA ILE A 52 1.62 5.17 -14.22
C ILE A 52 2.21 4.00 -13.43
N THR A 53 1.52 3.51 -12.39
CA THR A 53 2.01 2.40 -11.56
C THR A 53 2.09 1.07 -12.31
N SER A 54 1.39 0.91 -13.43
CA SER A 54 1.50 -0.30 -14.25
C SER A 54 2.89 -0.49 -14.88
N GLN A 55 3.68 0.58 -14.95
CA GLN A 55 5.08 0.53 -15.40
C GLN A 55 6.07 0.26 -14.27
N TYR A 56 5.60 0.22 -13.02
CA TYR A 56 6.46 -0.02 -11.87
C TYR A 56 6.52 -1.51 -11.54
N SER A 57 7.66 -1.92 -10.99
CA SER A 57 7.80 -3.19 -10.31
C SER A 57 7.08 -3.17 -8.96
N THR A 58 6.76 -4.35 -8.44
CA THR A 58 6.13 -4.50 -7.12
C THR A 58 6.91 -3.77 -6.02
N ASN A 59 8.25 -3.78 -6.08
CA ASN A 59 9.09 -3.13 -5.08
C ASN A 59 8.99 -1.61 -5.16
N GLU A 60 9.05 -1.02 -6.35
CA GLU A 60 8.87 0.43 -6.54
C GLU A 60 7.49 0.89 -6.05
N CYS A 61 6.45 0.06 -6.25
CA CYS A 61 5.13 0.35 -5.71
C CYS A 61 5.11 0.32 -4.18
N VAL A 62 5.80 -0.62 -3.54
CA VAL A 62 5.90 -0.70 -2.08
C VAL A 62 6.70 0.47 -1.51
N GLU A 63 7.81 0.83 -2.15
CA GLU A 63 8.66 1.97 -1.75
C GLU A 63 7.90 3.28 -1.83
N GLY A 64 7.24 3.58 -2.96
CA GLY A 64 6.47 4.82 -3.10
C GLY A 64 5.28 4.92 -2.16
N LEU A 65 4.77 3.77 -1.67
CA LEU A 65 3.68 3.70 -0.71
C LEU A 65 4.20 3.86 0.72
N TRP A 66 5.37 3.28 1.01
CA TRP A 66 6.11 3.48 2.25
C TRP A 66 6.52 4.94 2.46
N GLU A 67 7.03 5.59 1.42
CA GLU A 67 7.38 7.02 1.45
C GLU A 67 6.18 7.86 1.90
N ARG A 68 5.00 7.68 1.28
CA ARG A 68 3.78 8.41 1.66
C ARG A 68 3.31 8.15 3.09
N TRP A 69 3.38 6.90 3.55
CA TRP A 69 3.03 6.56 4.92
C TRP A 69 4.00 7.10 5.97
N THR A 70 5.25 7.34 5.59
CA THR A 70 6.29 7.80 6.51
C THR A 70 6.57 9.30 6.39
N ASP A 71 6.01 9.97 5.38
CA ASP A 71 6.17 11.41 5.12
C ASP A 71 5.59 12.31 6.24
N PHE A 72 4.82 11.74 7.18
CA PHE A 72 4.36 12.44 8.40
C PHE A 72 5.50 12.83 9.37
N SER A 73 6.77 12.51 9.07
CA SER A 73 7.93 12.80 9.93
C SER A 73 8.65 14.13 9.63
N SER A 74 8.00 15.12 9.01
CA SER A 74 8.58 16.46 8.77
C SER A 74 8.00 17.57 9.65
#